data_AF-A0A2E4WRU5-F1
#
_entry.id   AF-A0A2E4WRU5-F1
#
_cell.length_a   1.000
_cell.length_b   1.000
_cell.length_c   1.000
_cell.angle_alpha   90.00
_cell.angle_beta   90.00
_cell.angle_gamma   90.00
#
_symmetry.space_group_name_H-M   'P 1'
#
loop_
_entity.id
_entity.type
_entity.pdbx_description
1 polymer ?
#
loop_
_entity_poly.entity_id
_entity_poly.type
_entity_poly.pdbx_seq_one_letter_code
_entity_poly.pdbx_strand_id
1 'polypeptide(L)'
;MINSFFFVFFLFICNIILADEIEIPIILENCKGCHGYNFKGNKYIESLLDIEKSEFISKMKDYKYSDDNYAMNRISKVLTEDDIKKIAELIYDKK
;
A
#
# COMPACT_ATOMS: atom_id res chain seq x y z
N MET A 1 -10.48 48.43 -12.81
CA MET A 1 -11.41 47.70 -11.92
C MET A 1 -11.19 46.21 -12.17
N ILE A 2 -10.41 45.55 -11.31
CA ILE A 2 -10.16 44.11 -11.39
C ILE A 2 -11.48 43.43 -11.03
N ASN A 3 -12.02 42.67 -11.98
CA ASN A 3 -13.35 42.07 -11.89
C ASN A 3 -13.33 41.03 -10.76
N SER A 4 -13.98 41.34 -9.64
CA SER A 4 -14.00 40.52 -8.41
C SER A 4 -14.51 39.08 -8.63
N PHE A 5 -15.13 38.83 -9.79
CA PHE A 5 -15.61 37.53 -10.24
C PHE A 5 -14.48 36.53 -10.57
N PHE A 6 -13.31 37.01 -11.01
CA PHE A 6 -12.19 36.13 -11.39
C PHE A 6 -11.46 35.53 -10.18
N PHE A 7 -11.49 36.22 -9.03
CA PHE A 7 -10.76 35.81 -7.83
C PHE A 7 -11.43 34.64 -7.09
N VAL A 8 -12.76 34.58 -7.13
CA VAL A 8 -13.54 33.50 -6.50
C VAL A 8 -13.39 32.18 -7.27
N PHE A 9 -13.26 32.25 -8.60
CA PHE A 9 -13.06 31.05 -9.43
C PHE A 9 -11.70 30.39 -9.16
N PHE A 10 -10.65 31.17 -8.87
CA PHE A 10 -9.31 30.63 -8.62
C PHE A 10 -9.20 29.90 -7.26
N LEU A 11 -9.92 30.37 -6.24
CA LEU A 11 -9.92 29.76 -4.90
C LEU A 11 -10.65 28.41 -4.83
N PHE A 12 -11.58 28.15 -5.76
CA PHE A 12 -12.33 26.90 -5.77
C PHE A 12 -11.55 25.72 -6.37
N ILE A 13 -10.50 25.99 -7.16
CA ILE A 13 -9.74 24.96 -7.89
C ILE A 13 -8.66 24.32 -6.98
N CYS A 14 -8.15 25.03 -5.97
CA CYS A 14 -7.07 24.54 -5.11
C CYS A 14 -7.49 23.52 -4.04
N ASN A 15 -8.80 23.32 -3.80
CA ASN A 15 -9.27 22.30 -2.85
C ASN A 15 -9.44 20.90 -3.47
N ILE A 16 -9.09 20.76 -4.76
CA ILE A 16 -9.28 19.52 -5.49
C ILE A 16 -7.99 18.69 -5.30
N ILE A 17 -8.07 17.69 -4.40
CA ILE A 17 -7.19 16.51 -4.30
C ILE A 17 -5.89 16.69 -3.49
N LEU A 18 -6.00 16.73 -2.16
CA LEU A 18 -5.02 16.08 -1.29
C LEU A 18 -5.74 14.89 -0.66
N ALA A 19 -5.77 13.76 -1.37
CA ALA A 19 -6.13 12.50 -0.72
C ALA A 19 -4.96 12.15 0.19
N ASP A 20 -5.20 12.06 1.49
CA ASP A 20 -4.17 11.65 2.45
C ASP A 20 -3.61 10.28 2.03
N GLU A 21 -2.29 10.17 1.95
CA GLU A 21 -1.61 8.90 1.72
C GLU A 21 -2.00 7.93 2.86
N ILE A 22 -2.36 6.70 2.53
CA ILE A 22 -2.68 5.70 3.55
C ILE A 22 -1.41 5.42 4.37
N GLU A 23 -1.48 5.60 5.68
CA GLU A 23 -0.33 5.37 6.54
C GLU A 23 0.12 3.89 6.51
N ILE A 24 1.40 3.65 6.24
CA ILE A 24 2.00 2.31 6.16
C ILE A 24 1.68 1.41 7.38
N PRO A 25 1.69 1.90 8.64
CA PRO A 25 1.29 1.09 9.79
C PRO A 25 -0.12 0.49 9.68
N ILE A 26 -1.08 1.22 9.11
CA ILE A 26 -2.45 0.72 8.90
C ILE A 26 -2.43 -0.42 7.89
N ILE A 27 -1.64 -0.28 6.81
CA ILE A 27 -1.47 -1.33 5.81
C ILE A 27 -0.87 -2.58 6.45
N LEU A 28 0.11 -2.44 7.35
CA LEU A 28 0.69 -3.58 8.07
C LEU A 28 -0.31 -4.32 8.95
N GLU A 29 -1.21 -3.61 9.63
CA GLU A 29 -2.30 -4.27 10.38
C GLU A 29 -3.22 -5.07 9.46
N ASN A 30 -3.51 -4.56 8.25
CA ASN A 30 -4.29 -5.30 7.26
C ASN A 30 -3.53 -6.54 6.74
N CYS A 31 -2.21 -6.45 6.54
CA CYS A 31 -1.38 -7.60 6.19
C CYS A 31 -1.47 -8.71 7.26
N LYS A 32 -1.41 -8.34 8.56
CA LYS A 32 -1.55 -9.27 9.68
C LYS A 32 -2.93 -9.94 9.73
N GLY A 33 -3.97 -9.24 9.27
CA GLY A 33 -5.33 -9.78 9.20
C GLY A 33 -5.41 -11.12 8.44
N CYS A 34 -4.63 -11.28 7.37
CA CYS A 34 -4.54 -12.52 6.60
C CYS A 34 -3.29 -13.35 6.93
N HIS A 35 -2.12 -12.72 7.05
CA HIS A 35 -0.83 -13.39 7.26
C HIS A 35 -0.49 -13.64 8.74
N GLY A 36 -1.47 -13.52 9.64
CA GLY A 36 -1.31 -13.83 11.05
C GLY A 36 -0.54 -12.79 11.85
N TYR A 37 -0.54 -12.99 13.17
CA TYR A 37 0.15 -12.10 14.11
C TYR A 37 1.66 -12.10 13.85
N ASN A 38 2.25 -10.90 13.81
CA ASN A 38 3.65 -10.67 13.43
C ASN A 38 4.04 -11.36 12.11
N PHE A 39 3.10 -11.48 11.18
CA PHE A 39 3.31 -12.03 9.84
C PHE A 39 3.75 -13.51 9.79
N LYS A 40 3.54 -14.26 10.88
CA LYS A 40 3.95 -15.67 11.03
C LYS A 40 3.08 -16.69 10.29
N GLY A 41 2.11 -16.24 9.52
CA GLY A 41 1.16 -17.10 8.83
C GLY A 41 0.14 -17.74 9.78
N ASN A 42 -0.69 -18.60 9.21
CA ASN A 42 -1.65 -19.44 9.90
C ASN A 42 -1.89 -20.74 9.10
N LYS A 43 -2.91 -21.52 9.47
CA LYS A 43 -3.25 -22.78 8.80
C LYS A 43 -3.56 -22.65 7.31
N TYR A 44 -4.02 -21.48 6.86
CA TYR A 44 -4.54 -21.26 5.51
C TYR A 44 -3.65 -20.35 4.67
N ILE A 45 -2.95 -19.40 5.29
CA ILE A 45 -2.14 -18.39 4.62
C ILE A 45 -0.71 -18.44 5.17
N GLU A 46 0.25 -18.47 4.25
CA GLU A 46 1.68 -18.60 4.54
C GLU A 46 2.25 -17.38 5.28
N SER A 47 3.37 -17.60 5.99
CA SER A 47 4.12 -16.52 6.63
C SER A 47 4.79 -15.63 5.59
N LEU A 48 4.81 -14.32 5.85
CA LEU A 48 5.66 -13.42 5.06
C LEU A 48 7.13 -13.55 5.47
N LEU A 49 7.43 -14.09 6.65
CA LEU A 49 8.80 -14.18 7.16
C LEU A 49 9.62 -15.37 6.61
N ASP A 50 8.96 -16.27 5.88
CA ASP A 50 9.56 -17.47 5.26
C ASP A 50 10.26 -17.16 3.93
N ILE A 51 10.09 -15.95 3.41
CA ILE A 51 10.74 -15.46 2.19
C ILE A 51 11.67 -14.29 2.51
N GLU A 52 12.61 -14.02 1.59
CA GLU A 52 13.52 -12.89 1.71
C GLU A 52 12.86 -11.55 1.34
N LYS A 53 13.38 -10.44 1.86
CA LYS A 53 12.87 -9.07 1.58
C LYS A 53 12.76 -8.79 0.07
N SER A 54 13.77 -9.21 -0.70
CA SER A 54 13.79 -9.04 -2.16
C SER A 54 12.72 -9.89 -2.86
N GLU A 55 12.46 -11.10 -2.36
CA GLU A 55 11.41 -11.98 -2.89
C GLU A 55 10.03 -11.40 -2.60
N PHE A 56 9.80 -10.88 -1.39
CA PHE A 56 8.56 -10.18 -1.04
C PHE A 56 8.26 -9.03 -2.01
N ILE A 57 9.25 -8.15 -2.24
CA ILE A 57 9.09 -7.01 -3.16
C ILE A 57 8.77 -7.51 -4.58
N SER A 58 9.46 -8.56 -5.05
CA SER A 58 9.18 -9.15 -6.36
C SER A 58 7.75 -9.67 -6.45
N LYS A 59 7.32 -10.49 -5.48
CA LYS A 59 5.96 -11.05 -5.46
C LYS A 59 4.89 -9.97 -5.42
N MET A 60 5.08 -8.91 -4.62
CA MET A 60 4.12 -7.80 -4.55
C MET A 60 3.97 -7.07 -5.89
N LYS A 61 5.08 -6.89 -6.62
CA LYS A 61 5.04 -6.36 -7.99
C LYS A 61 4.34 -7.31 -8.94
N ASP A 62 4.66 -8.60 -8.87
CA ASP A 62 4.05 -9.61 -9.73
C ASP A 62 2.52 -9.67 -9.52
N TYR A 63 2.06 -9.66 -8.26
CA TYR A 63 0.62 -9.61 -7.94
C TYR A 63 -0.08 -8.37 -8.49
N LYS A 64 0.64 -7.24 -8.65
CA LYS A 64 0.06 -6.01 -9.19
C LYS A 64 -0.36 -6.16 -10.66
N TYR A 65 0.33 -7.04 -11.40
CA TYR A 65 0.16 -7.23 -12.84
C TYR A 65 -0.42 -8.61 -13.22
N SER A 66 -0.40 -9.58 -12.31
CA SER A 66 -0.97 -10.92 -12.48
C SER A 66 -2.27 -11.09 -11.70
N ASP A 67 -3.24 -11.76 -12.30
CA ASP A 67 -4.51 -12.14 -11.68
C ASP A 67 -4.48 -13.56 -11.07
N ASP A 68 -3.31 -14.23 -11.07
CA ASP A 68 -3.17 -15.62 -10.56
C ASP A 68 -3.49 -15.75 -9.07
N ASN A 69 -3.31 -14.65 -8.31
CA ASN A 69 -3.76 -14.54 -6.93
C ASN A 69 -4.72 -13.37 -6.77
N TYR A 70 -6.02 -13.64 -6.94
CA TYR A 70 -7.08 -12.63 -6.90
C TYR A 70 -7.08 -11.78 -5.63
N ALA A 71 -6.82 -12.39 -4.46
CA ALA A 71 -6.79 -11.66 -3.20
C ALA A 71 -5.62 -10.68 -3.14
N MET A 72 -4.41 -11.17 -3.42
CA MET A 72 -3.22 -10.32 -3.39
C MET A 72 -3.19 -9.29 -4.51
N ASN A 73 -3.69 -9.60 -5.71
CA ASN A 73 -3.83 -8.65 -6.80
C ASN A 73 -4.67 -7.43 -6.38
N ARG A 74 -5.85 -7.66 -5.79
CA ARG A 74 -6.71 -6.56 -5.32
C ARG A 74 -6.02 -5.67 -4.30
N ILE A 75 -5.21 -6.26 -3.42
CA ILE A 75 -4.47 -5.54 -2.39
C ILE A 75 -3.29 -4.78 -3.02
N SER A 76 -2.44 -5.43 -3.81
CA SER A 76 -1.22 -4.84 -4.37
C SER A 76 -1.51 -3.81 -5.47
N LYS A 77 -2.65 -3.92 -6.17
CA LYS A 77 -3.03 -3.00 -7.24
C LYS A 77 -3.14 -1.55 -6.76
N VAL A 78 -3.57 -1.33 -5.53
CA VAL A 78 -3.73 0.02 -4.94
C VAL A 78 -2.46 0.53 -4.26
N LEU A 79 -1.45 -0.30 -4.04
CA LEU A 79 -0.19 0.10 -3.42
C LEU A 79 0.76 0.70 -4.45
N THR A 80 1.45 1.78 -4.08
CA THR A 80 2.56 2.31 -4.88
C THR A 80 3.83 1.46 -4.68
N GLU A 81 4.80 1.62 -5.58
CA GLU A 81 6.11 0.98 -5.44
C GLU A 81 6.83 1.38 -4.14
N ASP A 82 6.63 2.62 -3.70
CA ASP A 82 7.22 3.11 -2.45
C ASP A 82 6.49 2.56 -1.22
N ASP A 83 5.17 2.33 -1.28
CA ASP A 83 4.45 1.61 -0.22
C ASP A 83 5.00 0.20 -0.05
N ILE A 84 5.19 -0.53 -1.16
CA ILE A 84 5.72 -1.89 -1.14
C ILE A 84 7.12 -1.92 -0.50
N LYS A 85 8.00 -0.96 -0.83
CA LYS A 85 9.32 -0.86 -0.22
C LYS A 85 9.24 -0.56 1.28
N LYS A 86 8.45 0.42 1.69
CA LYS A 86 8.28 0.80 3.12
C LYS A 86 7.69 -0.34 3.94
N ILE A 87 6.73 -1.08 3.38
CA ILE A 87 6.17 -2.30 3.99
C ILE A 87 7.27 -3.34 4.17
N ALA A 88 8.07 -3.58 3.13
CA ALA A 88 9.18 -4.53 3.19
C ALA A 88 10.23 -4.12 4.24
N GLU A 89 10.63 -2.85 4.29
CA GLU A 89 11.53 -2.34 5.33
C GLU A 89 11.00 -2.61 6.75
N LEU A 90 9.72 -2.32 6.99
CA LEU A 90 9.12 -2.50 8.31
C LEU A 90 8.93 -3.97 8.71
N ILE A 91 8.74 -4.88 7.76
CA ILE A 91 8.63 -6.33 8.03
C ILE A 91 10.01 -6.97 8.25
N TYR A 92 10.98 -6.64 7.41
CA TYR A 92 12.24 -7.40 7.33
C TYR A 92 13.43 -6.73 8.03
N ASP A 93 13.48 -5.40 8.14
CA ASP A 93 14.64 -4.72 8.75
C ASP A 93 14.55 -4.67 10.28
N LYS A 94 13.45 -5.16 10.85
CA LYS A 94 13.25 -5.39 12.28
C LYS A 94 13.54 -6.83 12.73
N LYS A 95 14.00 -7.69 11.83
CA LYS A 95 14.23 -9.12 12.06
C LYS A 95 15.51 -9.38 12.83
#